data_AF-A0A0C5WIA7-F1
#
_entry.id   AF-A0A0C5WIA7-F1
#
_cell.length_a   1.000
_cell.length_b   1.000
_cell.length_c   1.000
_cell.angle_alpha   90.00
_cell.angle_beta   90.00
_cell.angle_gamma   90.00
#
_symmetry.space_group_name_H-M   'P 1'
#
loop_
_entity.id
_entity.type
_entity.pdbx_description
1 polymer ?
#
loop_
_entity_poly.entity_id
_entity_poly.type
_entity_poly.pdbx_seq_one_letter_code
_entity_poly.pdbx_strand_id
1 'polypeptide(L)'
;MDVVNETILANGTWFGPKEGVNEWENPWLAMGLNDDSFPLYILKAFEIATKKAPNLKLVYNQNVGMETPMWDKVKETVLYLKSKGYRVDGIGWQAHLLLGAKREDFVVNTDATMKKLADLIDWCHANNLGFHVTELDYLVKNMKVLNEEREIQKRVYQKIVDVLVEKSKNGEVTLNLWDVGERQKKGTGYFQSIYDAQYKPTPAYQVIKSVID
;
A
#
# COMPACT_ATOMS: atom_id res chain seq x y z
N MET A 1 -6.69 11.29 1.75
CA MET A 1 -7.68 10.89 0.74
C MET A 1 -6.92 10.22 -0.37
N ASP A 2 -7.25 8.98 -0.67
CA ASP A 2 -6.69 8.28 -1.81
C ASP A 2 -7.37 8.80 -3.07
N VAL A 3 -6.63 9.60 -3.85
CA VAL A 3 -7.18 10.30 -5.02
C VAL A 3 -7.34 9.34 -6.20
N VAL A 4 -6.37 8.42 -6.34
CA VAL A 4 -6.39 7.32 -7.29
C VAL A 4 -5.87 6.07 -6.58
N ASN A 5 -6.31 4.91 -7.04
CA ASN A 5 -6.02 3.63 -6.41
C ASN A 5 -5.65 2.59 -7.47
N GLU A 6 -4.58 1.83 -7.22
CA GLU A 6 -4.22 0.62 -7.99
C GLU A 6 -4.09 0.82 -9.51
N THR A 7 -3.41 1.89 -9.90
CA THR A 7 -3.34 2.35 -11.30
C THR A 7 -2.20 1.73 -12.12
N ILE A 8 -1.25 1.03 -11.48
CA ILE A 8 -0.02 0.50 -12.11
C ILE A 8 0.16 -0.96 -11.68
N LEU A 9 0.46 -1.84 -12.63
CA LEU A 9 0.73 -3.26 -12.39
C LEU A 9 2.17 -3.49 -11.90
N ALA A 10 2.42 -4.66 -11.30
CA ALA A 10 3.74 -5.00 -10.73
C ALA A 10 4.92 -4.91 -11.72
N ASN A 11 4.67 -5.03 -13.02
CA ASN A 11 5.67 -4.89 -14.08
C ASN A 11 5.92 -3.42 -14.51
N GLY A 12 5.26 -2.44 -13.89
CA GLY A 12 5.39 -1.02 -14.19
C GLY A 12 4.51 -0.51 -15.34
N THR A 13 3.65 -1.35 -15.93
CA THR A 13 2.69 -0.90 -16.95
C THR A 13 1.44 -0.33 -16.30
N TRP A 14 0.79 0.65 -16.93
CA TRP A 14 -0.54 1.12 -16.52
C TRP A 14 -1.53 -0.03 -16.42
N PHE A 15 -2.38 -0.01 -15.40
CA PHE A 15 -3.48 -0.94 -15.31
C PHE A 15 -4.47 -0.59 -16.44
N GLY A 16 -4.45 -1.42 -17.48
CA GLY A 16 -5.15 -1.20 -18.73
C GLY A 16 -6.67 -1.10 -18.57
N PRO A 17 -7.39 -0.64 -19.62
CA PRO A 17 -8.82 -0.73 -19.63
C PRO A 17 -9.22 -2.21 -19.53
N LYS A 18 -10.05 -2.55 -18.55
CA LYS A 18 -10.63 -3.89 -18.40
C LYS A 18 -12.14 -3.78 -18.30
N GLU A 19 -12.82 -4.44 -19.23
CA GLU A 19 -14.27 -4.61 -19.22
C GLU A 19 -14.69 -5.60 -18.15
N GLY A 20 -15.93 -5.45 -17.67
CA GLY A 20 -16.57 -6.39 -16.77
C GLY A 20 -17.72 -5.72 -16.00
N VAL A 21 -18.40 -6.53 -15.17
CA VAL A 21 -19.21 -6.07 -14.02
C VAL A 21 -18.98 -6.95 -12.77
N ASN A 22 -18.05 -7.91 -12.86
CA ASN A 22 -17.86 -9.03 -11.93
C ASN A 22 -16.36 -9.36 -11.70
N GLU A 23 -15.44 -8.65 -12.35
CA GLU A 23 -14.00 -8.87 -12.24
C GLU A 23 -13.29 -7.61 -11.75
N TRP A 24 -11.96 -7.66 -11.66
CA TRP A 24 -11.18 -6.48 -11.33
C TRP A 24 -11.04 -5.57 -12.55
N GLU A 25 -11.97 -4.62 -12.63
CA GLU A 25 -12.17 -3.73 -13.77
C GLU A 25 -11.48 -2.38 -13.60
N ASN A 26 -11.14 -1.77 -14.73
CA ASN A 26 -10.68 -0.40 -14.76
C ASN A 26 -11.17 0.25 -16.07
N PRO A 27 -12.27 1.01 -16.08
CA PRO A 27 -12.73 1.67 -17.30
C PRO A 27 -11.93 2.96 -17.61
N TRP A 28 -11.22 3.50 -16.63
CA TRP A 28 -10.74 4.89 -16.67
C TRP A 28 -9.65 5.14 -17.72
N LEU A 29 -8.82 4.15 -18.01
CA LEU A 29 -7.78 4.29 -19.02
C LEU A 29 -8.36 4.43 -20.45
N ALA A 30 -9.63 4.10 -20.67
CA ALA A 30 -10.31 4.36 -21.94
C ALA A 30 -10.40 5.86 -22.28
N MET A 31 -10.24 6.76 -21.29
CA MET A 31 -10.11 8.19 -21.54
C MET A 31 -8.85 8.56 -22.32
N GLY A 32 -7.86 7.65 -22.39
CA GLY A 32 -6.60 7.84 -23.10
C GLY A 32 -5.46 8.37 -22.22
N LEU A 33 -4.31 8.52 -22.88
CA LEU A 33 -3.10 9.12 -22.34
C LEU A 33 -2.95 10.53 -22.90
N ASN A 34 -2.21 11.39 -22.19
CA ASN A 34 -1.71 12.63 -22.79
C ASN A 34 -0.45 12.37 -23.63
N ASP A 35 0.10 13.44 -24.24
CA ASP A 35 1.28 13.37 -25.11
C ASP A 35 2.53 12.84 -24.40
N ASP A 36 2.63 13.02 -23.07
CA ASP A 36 3.72 12.50 -22.22
C ASP A 36 3.46 11.06 -21.75
N SER A 37 2.45 10.37 -22.28
CA SER A 37 2.07 8.99 -21.94
C SER A 37 1.56 8.75 -20.50
N PHE A 38 0.99 9.78 -19.86
CA PHE A 38 0.31 9.68 -18.56
C PHE A 38 -1.22 9.61 -18.70
N PRO A 39 -1.92 8.78 -17.89
CA PRO A 39 -3.37 8.64 -17.97
C PRO A 39 -4.13 9.92 -17.65
N LEU A 40 -5.01 10.32 -18.57
CA LEU A 40 -5.78 11.56 -18.45
C LEU A 40 -6.65 11.60 -17.18
N TYR A 41 -7.20 10.46 -16.76
CA TYR A 41 -8.02 10.39 -15.56
C TYR A 41 -7.23 10.68 -14.28
N ILE A 42 -5.95 10.25 -14.20
CA ILE A 42 -5.09 10.52 -13.04
C ILE A 42 -4.80 12.02 -12.95
N LEU A 43 -4.42 12.63 -14.07
CA LEU A 43 -4.20 14.08 -14.13
C LEU A 43 -5.46 14.83 -13.72
N LYS A 44 -6.62 14.42 -14.24
CA LYS A 44 -7.89 15.10 -13.95
C LYS A 44 -8.29 14.98 -12.49
N ALA A 45 -8.11 13.80 -11.89
CA ALA A 45 -8.41 13.56 -10.49
C ALA A 45 -7.57 14.46 -9.57
N PHE A 46 -6.25 14.51 -9.79
CA PHE A 46 -5.36 15.37 -9.00
C PHE A 46 -5.55 16.87 -9.28
N GLU A 47 -5.88 17.27 -10.51
CA GLU A 47 -6.27 18.65 -10.82
C GLU A 47 -7.48 19.09 -9.98
N ILE A 48 -8.53 18.27 -9.96
CA ILE A 48 -9.77 18.55 -9.22
C ILE A 48 -9.49 18.54 -7.72
N ALA A 49 -8.81 17.50 -7.21
CA ALA A 49 -8.53 17.35 -5.79
C ALA A 49 -7.67 18.50 -5.25
N THR A 50 -6.67 18.95 -6.01
CA THR A 50 -5.86 20.12 -5.67
C THR A 50 -6.73 21.37 -5.46
N LYS A 51 -7.74 21.57 -6.31
CA LYS A 51 -8.62 22.76 -6.27
C LYS A 51 -9.74 22.65 -5.25
N LYS A 52 -10.27 21.44 -5.02
CA LYS A 52 -11.52 21.21 -4.28
C LYS A 52 -11.33 20.60 -2.90
N ALA A 53 -10.17 20.01 -2.62
CA ALA A 53 -9.82 19.44 -1.33
C ALA A 53 -8.53 20.07 -0.74
N PRO A 54 -8.43 21.41 -0.65
CA PRO A 54 -7.19 22.08 -0.23
C PRO A 54 -6.76 21.74 1.21
N ASN A 55 -7.69 21.28 2.05
CA ASN A 55 -7.42 20.97 3.46
C ASN A 55 -7.21 19.47 3.72
N LEU A 56 -7.17 18.63 2.68
CA LEU A 56 -6.94 17.19 2.80
C LEU A 56 -5.59 16.81 2.19
N LYS A 57 -4.91 15.82 2.77
CA LYS A 57 -3.74 15.18 2.15
C LYS A 57 -4.20 14.34 0.95
N LEU A 58 -3.56 14.54 -0.19
CA LEU A 58 -3.84 13.87 -1.46
C LEU A 58 -2.84 12.73 -1.66
N VAL A 59 -3.32 11.50 -1.53
CA VAL A 59 -2.50 10.29 -1.51
C VAL A 59 -2.69 9.51 -2.81
N TYR A 60 -1.58 8.99 -3.34
CA TYR A 60 -1.58 8.03 -4.45
C TYR A 60 -1.41 6.62 -3.87
N ASN A 61 -2.47 5.80 -3.87
CA ASN A 61 -2.50 4.50 -3.19
C ASN A 61 -2.27 3.33 -4.16
N GLN A 62 -1.48 2.33 -3.77
CA GLN A 62 -1.12 1.17 -4.60
C GLN A 62 -1.14 -0.16 -3.83
N ASN A 63 -1.56 -1.22 -4.54
CA ASN A 63 -1.62 -2.59 -4.04
C ASN A 63 -0.63 -3.51 -4.75
N VAL A 64 0.54 -3.68 -4.18
CA VAL A 64 1.64 -4.49 -4.74
C VAL A 64 2.60 -4.92 -3.63
N GLY A 65 3.64 -5.67 -3.99
CA GLY A 65 4.83 -5.83 -3.15
C GLY A 65 5.79 -4.63 -3.23
N MET A 66 7.08 -4.93 -3.28
CA MET A 66 8.15 -3.93 -3.42
C MET A 66 8.87 -4.07 -4.78
N GLU A 67 8.10 -4.30 -5.84
CA GLU A 67 8.61 -4.37 -7.21
C GLU A 67 9.11 -3.00 -7.67
N THR A 68 10.41 -2.92 -7.97
CA THR A 68 11.08 -1.69 -8.41
C THR A 68 10.41 -1.05 -9.64
N PRO A 69 10.06 -1.79 -10.73
CA PRO A 69 9.46 -1.17 -11.91
C PRO A 69 8.16 -0.43 -11.63
N MET A 70 7.34 -0.96 -10.72
CA MET A 70 6.07 -0.32 -10.36
C MET A 70 6.31 0.93 -9.50
N TRP A 71 7.14 0.84 -8.46
CA TRP A 71 7.39 1.99 -7.59
C TRP A 71 8.12 3.11 -8.32
N ASP A 72 8.99 2.79 -9.27
CA ASP A 72 9.63 3.79 -10.12
C ASP A 72 8.60 4.50 -11.02
N LYS A 73 7.61 3.76 -11.56
CA LYS A 73 6.51 4.37 -12.32
C LYS A 73 5.62 5.26 -11.45
N VAL A 74 5.36 4.88 -10.20
CA VAL A 74 4.65 5.75 -9.23
C VAL A 74 5.45 7.03 -8.99
N LYS A 75 6.74 6.92 -8.68
CA LYS A 75 7.63 8.06 -8.43
C LYS A 75 7.66 9.02 -9.62
N GLU A 76 7.84 8.50 -10.83
CA GLU A 76 7.80 9.26 -12.09
C GLU A 76 6.47 10.01 -12.22
N THR A 77 5.35 9.32 -11.97
CA THR A 77 4.01 9.91 -12.06
C THR A 77 3.78 11.00 -11.03
N VAL A 78 4.23 10.80 -9.79
CA VAL A 78 4.12 11.80 -8.73
C VAL A 78 4.90 13.05 -9.08
N LEU A 79 6.15 12.91 -9.55
CA LEU A 79 6.95 14.05 -10.02
C LEU A 79 6.29 14.77 -11.19
N TYR A 80 5.72 14.01 -12.13
CA TYR A 80 5.01 14.58 -13.27
C TYR A 80 3.77 15.38 -12.84
N LEU A 81 2.93 14.83 -11.95
CA LEU A 81 1.77 15.55 -11.40
C LEU A 81 2.18 16.85 -10.71
N LYS A 82 3.24 16.80 -9.89
CA LYS A 82 3.79 17.99 -9.22
C LYS A 82 4.33 19.02 -10.20
N SER A 83 4.94 18.60 -11.30
CA SER A 83 5.41 19.50 -12.36
C SER A 83 4.29 20.27 -13.07
N LYS A 84 3.06 19.72 -13.06
CA LYS A 84 1.85 20.39 -13.57
C LYS A 84 1.18 21.31 -12.53
N GLY A 85 1.78 21.45 -11.35
CA GLY A 85 1.24 22.24 -10.24
C GLY A 85 0.15 21.53 -9.44
N TYR A 86 -0.04 20.22 -9.63
CA TYR A 86 -0.98 19.44 -8.83
C TYR A 86 -0.33 18.96 -7.54
N ARG A 87 -1.11 18.94 -6.47
CA ARG A 87 -0.65 18.42 -5.18
C ARG A 87 -0.69 16.90 -5.18
N VAL A 88 0.42 16.32 -4.75
CA VAL A 88 0.48 14.97 -4.20
C VAL A 88 1.19 15.15 -2.87
N ASP A 89 0.54 14.77 -1.78
CA ASP A 89 1.06 14.98 -0.43
C ASP A 89 1.59 13.68 0.19
N GLY A 90 1.26 12.52 -0.38
CA GLY A 90 1.78 11.24 0.09
C GLY A 90 1.60 10.08 -0.88
N ILE A 91 2.30 8.99 -0.59
CA ILE A 91 2.14 7.69 -1.25
C ILE A 91 1.53 6.71 -0.26
N GLY A 92 0.53 5.96 -0.71
CA GLY A 92 -0.10 4.88 0.03
C GLY A 92 0.36 3.51 -0.47
N TRP A 93 0.72 2.64 0.46
CA TRP A 93 0.95 1.22 0.22
C TRP A 93 -0.08 0.41 0.99
N GLN A 94 -0.96 -0.29 0.27
CA GLN A 94 -2.01 -1.09 0.88
C GLN A 94 -1.44 -2.18 1.79
N ALA A 95 -0.32 -2.80 1.41
CA ALA A 95 0.33 -3.83 2.21
C ALA A 95 -0.57 -5.07 2.51
N HIS A 96 -1.40 -5.48 1.56
CA HIS A 96 -2.13 -6.75 1.63
C HIS A 96 -1.17 -7.95 1.49
N LEU A 97 -0.64 -8.42 2.62
CA LEU A 97 0.37 -9.47 2.65
C LEU A 97 -0.22 -10.81 2.22
N LEU A 98 0.44 -11.48 1.27
CA LEU A 98 0.08 -12.77 0.69
C LEU A 98 -1.16 -12.78 -0.22
N LEU A 99 -1.77 -11.61 -0.48
CA LEU A 99 -2.75 -11.41 -1.55
C LEU A 99 -2.13 -10.64 -2.74
N GLY A 100 -1.59 -9.45 -2.50
CA GLY A 100 -0.88 -8.63 -3.50
C GLY A 100 0.64 -8.71 -3.34
N ALA A 101 1.11 -8.57 -2.11
CA ALA A 101 2.50 -8.78 -1.73
C ALA A 101 2.81 -10.29 -1.61
N LYS A 102 3.92 -10.77 -2.20
CA LYS A 102 4.22 -12.21 -2.26
C LYS A 102 4.90 -12.72 -0.99
N ARG A 103 4.70 -14.01 -0.68
CA ARG A 103 5.35 -14.68 0.46
C ARG A 103 6.87 -14.65 0.38
N GLU A 104 7.40 -14.88 -0.82
CA GLU A 104 8.85 -14.89 -1.06
C GLU A 104 9.49 -13.55 -0.68
N ASP A 105 8.82 -12.43 -0.97
CA ASP A 105 9.34 -11.10 -0.68
C ASP A 105 9.34 -10.79 0.82
N PHE A 106 8.23 -11.08 1.52
CA PHE A 106 8.04 -10.58 2.89
C PHE A 106 8.35 -11.61 3.98
N VAL A 107 8.26 -12.90 3.69
CA VAL A 107 8.52 -13.97 4.66
C VAL A 107 9.92 -14.55 4.49
N VAL A 108 10.37 -14.76 3.24
CA VAL A 108 11.68 -15.37 2.94
C VAL A 108 12.76 -14.29 2.81
N ASN A 109 12.54 -13.27 1.99
CA ASN A 109 13.50 -12.20 1.71
C ASN A 109 13.24 -10.92 2.53
N THR A 110 12.77 -11.08 3.78
CA THR A 110 12.24 -9.98 4.60
C THR A 110 13.19 -8.77 4.65
N ASP A 111 14.47 -8.96 4.96
CA ASP A 111 15.41 -7.85 5.14
C ASP A 111 15.67 -7.06 3.84
N ALA A 112 15.77 -7.75 2.70
CA ALA A 112 15.92 -7.11 1.40
C ALA A 112 14.67 -6.28 1.04
N THR A 113 13.48 -6.80 1.35
CA THR A 113 12.22 -6.10 1.15
C THR A 113 12.06 -4.91 2.10
N MET A 114 12.48 -5.02 3.36
CA MET A 114 12.48 -3.90 4.31
C MET A 114 13.45 -2.80 3.89
N LYS A 115 14.58 -3.15 3.28
CA LYS A 115 15.46 -2.13 2.67
C LYS A 115 14.74 -1.38 1.55
N LYS A 116 14.04 -2.07 0.64
CA LYS A 116 13.28 -1.41 -0.43
C LYS A 116 12.17 -0.50 0.10
N LEU A 117 11.46 -0.94 1.15
CA LEU A 117 10.46 -0.13 1.83
C LEU A 117 11.10 1.12 2.45
N ALA A 118 12.22 0.97 3.16
CA ALA A 118 12.98 2.07 3.74
C ALA A 118 13.44 3.08 2.67
N ASP A 119 13.99 2.60 1.55
CA ASP A 119 14.44 3.43 0.43
C ASP A 119 13.26 4.20 -0.22
N LEU A 120 12.07 3.57 -0.31
CA LEU A 120 10.86 4.22 -0.81
C LEU A 120 10.38 5.33 0.13
N ILE A 121 10.41 5.10 1.45
CA ILE A 121 10.03 6.10 2.44
C ILE A 121 11.02 7.27 2.42
N ASP A 122 12.33 7.00 2.37
CA ASP A 122 13.36 8.04 2.24
C ASP A 122 13.13 8.89 0.98
N TRP A 123 12.79 8.25 -0.14
CA TRP A 123 12.44 8.95 -1.36
C TRP A 123 11.19 9.83 -1.18
N CYS A 124 10.16 9.36 -0.46
CA CYS A 124 8.97 10.16 -0.16
C CYS A 124 9.35 11.42 0.62
N HIS A 125 10.11 11.27 1.71
CA HIS A 125 10.53 12.37 2.57
C HIS A 125 11.41 13.38 1.81
N ALA A 126 12.36 12.90 0.99
CA ALA A 126 13.20 13.75 0.13
C ALA A 126 12.40 14.54 -0.91
N ASN A 127 11.18 14.11 -1.23
CA ASN A 127 10.28 14.77 -2.17
C ASN A 127 9.11 15.49 -1.47
N ASN A 128 9.20 15.72 -0.16
CA ASN A 128 8.17 16.36 0.67
C ASN A 128 6.81 15.64 0.59
N LEU A 129 6.84 14.30 0.67
CA LEU A 129 5.66 13.43 0.68
C LEU A 129 5.63 12.66 2.01
N GLY A 130 4.43 12.45 2.55
CA GLY A 130 4.21 11.42 3.57
C GLY A 130 4.21 10.02 2.97
N PHE A 131 4.47 9.00 3.79
CA PHE A 131 4.30 7.61 3.41
C PHE A 131 3.26 6.92 4.30
N HIS A 132 2.30 6.24 3.70
CA HIS A 132 1.17 5.68 4.41
C HIS A 132 1.09 4.17 4.15
N VAL A 133 1.25 3.35 5.18
CA VAL A 133 0.72 1.98 5.13
C VAL A 133 -0.78 2.09 5.38
N THR A 134 -1.59 1.75 4.36
CA THR A 134 -3.01 2.09 4.32
C THR A 134 -3.95 0.93 4.68
N GLU A 135 -3.58 -0.31 4.38
CA GLU A 135 -4.51 -1.45 4.43
C GLU A 135 -3.83 -2.74 4.93
N LEU A 136 -2.94 -2.63 5.92
CA LEU A 136 -2.14 -3.77 6.36
C LEU A 136 -3.03 -4.90 6.90
N ASP A 137 -2.96 -6.06 6.24
CA ASP A 137 -3.55 -7.32 6.65
C ASP A 137 -2.64 -8.49 6.21
N TYR A 138 -2.94 -9.71 6.69
CA TYR A 138 -2.14 -10.90 6.38
C TYR A 138 -3.02 -12.09 6.00
N LEU A 139 -2.93 -12.55 4.75
CA LEU A 139 -3.76 -13.64 4.25
C LEU A 139 -3.25 -15.02 4.68
N VAL A 140 -4.07 -15.76 5.42
CA VAL A 140 -3.87 -17.19 5.70
C VAL A 140 -4.81 -18.02 4.83
N LYS A 141 -4.23 -18.85 3.94
CA LYS A 141 -5.00 -19.74 3.06
C LYS A 141 -5.33 -21.10 3.69
N ASN A 142 -4.45 -21.59 4.58
CA ASN A 142 -4.60 -22.88 5.25
C ASN A 142 -4.74 -22.70 6.76
N MET A 143 -5.97 -22.78 7.26
CA MET A 143 -6.24 -22.60 8.70
C MET A 143 -5.71 -23.74 9.58
N LYS A 144 -5.22 -24.86 9.01
CA LYS A 144 -4.58 -25.93 9.78
C LYS A 144 -3.24 -25.51 10.40
N VAL A 145 -2.61 -24.46 9.85
CA VAL A 145 -1.30 -23.93 10.29
C VAL A 145 -1.42 -22.49 10.82
N LEU A 146 -2.60 -22.14 11.36
CA LEU A 146 -2.91 -20.77 11.75
C LEU A 146 -1.95 -20.22 12.82
N ASN A 147 -1.56 -21.05 13.78
CA ASN A 147 -0.68 -20.61 14.87
C ASN A 147 0.72 -20.29 14.34
N GLU A 148 1.26 -21.12 13.46
CA GLU A 148 2.54 -20.88 12.80
C GLU A 148 2.48 -19.61 11.92
N GLU A 149 1.40 -19.44 11.16
CA GLU A 149 1.21 -18.25 10.32
C GLU A 149 1.05 -16.96 11.15
N ARG A 150 0.44 -17.03 12.34
CA ARG A 150 0.35 -15.88 13.27
C ARG A 150 1.70 -15.47 13.85
N GLU A 151 2.59 -16.42 14.11
CA GLU A 151 3.97 -16.09 14.51
C GLU A 151 4.77 -15.48 13.34
N ILE A 152 4.53 -15.95 12.11
CA ILE A 152 5.12 -15.33 10.91
C ILE A 152 4.57 -13.91 10.73
N GLN A 153 3.25 -13.71 10.84
CA GLN A 153 2.61 -12.40 10.77
C GLN A 153 3.25 -11.43 11.79
N LYS A 154 3.37 -11.84 13.06
CA LYS A 154 4.03 -11.06 14.11
C LYS A 154 5.44 -10.64 13.71
N ARG A 155 6.26 -11.58 13.22
CA ARG A 155 7.64 -11.28 12.79
C ARG A 155 7.68 -10.27 11.64
N VAL A 156 6.81 -10.43 10.64
CA VAL A 156 6.76 -9.53 9.48
C VAL A 156 6.25 -8.14 9.89
N TYR A 157 5.21 -8.06 10.72
CA TYR A 157 4.71 -6.80 11.26
C TYR A 157 5.77 -6.07 12.06
N GLN A 158 6.53 -6.79 12.91
CA GLN A 158 7.63 -6.17 13.66
C GLN A 158 8.63 -5.51 12.72
N LYS A 159 9.05 -6.21 11.66
CA LYS A 159 10.00 -5.67 10.68
C LYS A 159 9.46 -4.43 9.93
N ILE A 160 8.18 -4.43 9.57
CA ILE A 160 7.54 -3.25 8.96
C ILE A 160 7.52 -2.10 9.96
N VAL A 161 7.06 -2.34 11.19
CA VAL A 161 6.97 -1.34 12.25
C VAL A 161 8.34 -0.76 12.61
N ASP A 162 9.39 -1.58 12.69
CA ASP A 162 10.76 -1.13 12.94
C ASP A 162 11.20 -0.12 11.86
N VAL A 163 10.92 -0.40 10.59
CA VAL A 163 11.20 0.54 9.48
C VAL A 163 10.40 1.81 9.64
N LEU A 164 9.09 1.73 9.91
CA LEU A 164 8.25 2.92 10.07
C LEU A 164 8.69 3.78 11.26
N VAL A 165 8.98 3.17 12.41
CA VAL A 165 9.47 3.90 13.60
C VAL A 165 10.79 4.60 13.28
N GLU A 166 11.73 3.93 12.63
CA GLU A 166 12.99 4.56 12.24
C GLU A 166 12.77 5.73 11.27
N LYS A 167 11.94 5.54 10.25
CA LYS A 167 11.69 6.58 9.24
C LYS A 167 10.83 7.73 9.75
N SER A 168 10.00 7.53 10.77
CA SER A 168 9.18 8.58 11.38
C SER A 168 10.01 9.75 11.93
N LYS A 169 11.30 9.52 12.21
CA LYS A 169 12.26 10.56 12.65
C LYS A 169 12.53 11.62 11.58
N ASN A 170 12.31 11.30 10.31
CA ASN A 170 12.69 12.15 9.17
C ASN A 170 11.49 12.72 8.39
N GLY A 171 10.28 12.24 8.65
CA GLY A 171 9.09 12.70 7.97
C GLY A 171 7.84 11.91 8.34
N GLU A 172 6.71 12.34 7.77
CA GLU A 172 5.41 11.74 8.05
C GLU A 172 5.36 10.27 7.57
N VAL A 173 5.04 9.39 8.50
CA VAL A 173 4.69 7.99 8.21
C VAL A 173 3.43 7.62 8.97
N THR A 174 2.58 6.77 8.38
CA THR A 174 1.40 6.23 9.07
C THR A 174 1.29 4.73 8.90
N LEU A 175 0.62 4.08 9.86
CA LEU A 175 0.22 2.68 9.76
C LEU A 175 -1.27 2.57 10.05
N ASN A 176 -2.01 1.99 9.11
CA ASN A 176 -3.40 1.62 9.26
C ASN A 176 -3.58 0.12 9.01
N LEU A 177 -4.40 -0.52 9.84
CA LEU A 177 -4.81 -1.91 9.69
C LEU A 177 -6.13 -1.94 8.92
N TRP A 178 -6.26 -2.87 7.97
CA TRP A 178 -7.48 -2.93 7.16
C TRP A 178 -8.67 -3.53 7.90
N ASP A 179 -8.38 -4.51 8.74
CA ASP A 179 -9.37 -5.27 9.48
C ASP A 179 -9.18 -5.05 10.99
N VAL A 180 -10.27 -4.99 11.75
CA VAL A 180 -10.20 -5.02 13.22
C VAL A 180 -9.98 -6.45 13.71
N GLY A 181 -10.73 -7.41 13.18
CA GLY A 181 -10.63 -8.83 13.52
C GLY A 181 -10.31 -9.68 12.29
N GLU A 182 -10.52 -10.99 12.39
CA GLU A 182 -10.39 -11.87 11.23
C GLU A 182 -11.49 -11.62 10.19
N ARG A 183 -11.12 -11.55 8.90
CA ARG A 183 -12.07 -11.43 7.79
C ARG A 183 -11.93 -12.59 6.80
N GLN A 184 -13.01 -13.34 6.61
CA GLN A 184 -13.07 -14.39 5.59
C GLN A 184 -13.28 -13.79 4.20
N LYS A 185 -12.47 -14.22 3.22
CA LYS A 185 -12.72 -13.98 1.79
C LYS A 185 -12.97 -15.32 1.08
N LYS A 186 -14.21 -15.53 0.64
CA LYS A 186 -14.65 -16.77 -0.02
C LYS A 186 -13.71 -17.13 -1.19
N GLY A 187 -13.27 -18.38 -1.23
CA GLY A 187 -12.37 -18.89 -2.27
C GLY A 187 -10.92 -18.38 -2.18
N THR A 188 -10.58 -17.56 -1.18
CA THR A 188 -9.23 -16.99 -1.03
C THR A 188 -8.57 -17.41 0.28
N GLY A 189 -9.24 -17.25 1.42
CA GLY A 189 -8.70 -17.54 2.74
C GLY A 189 -9.24 -16.58 3.82
N TYR A 190 -8.48 -16.43 4.90
CA TYR A 190 -8.80 -15.55 6.03
C TYR A 190 -7.72 -14.50 6.19
N PHE A 191 -8.10 -13.23 6.10
CA PHE A 191 -7.24 -12.12 6.47
C PHE A 191 -7.17 -12.05 7.99
N GLN A 192 -5.95 -12.12 8.51
CA GLN A 192 -5.65 -11.99 9.92
C GLN A 192 -5.34 -10.52 10.22
N SER A 193 -5.93 -10.04 11.32
CA SER A 193 -5.57 -8.76 11.94
C SER A 193 -4.77 -9.00 13.23
N ILE A 194 -4.57 -7.94 14.02
CA ILE A 194 -4.03 -8.01 15.38
C ILE A 194 -5.05 -8.56 16.39
N TYR A 195 -6.32 -8.72 16.00
CA TYR A 195 -7.32 -9.47 16.77
C TYR A 195 -7.90 -10.63 15.96
N ASP A 196 -8.32 -11.69 16.65
CA ASP A 196 -9.00 -12.83 16.04
C ASP A 196 -10.50 -12.59 15.84
N ALA A 197 -11.23 -13.61 15.36
CA ALA A 197 -12.67 -13.55 15.13
C ALA A 197 -13.52 -13.33 16.40
N GLN A 198 -12.93 -13.46 17.60
CA GLN A 198 -13.57 -13.16 18.89
C GLN A 198 -13.02 -11.87 19.51
N TYR A 199 -12.30 -11.06 18.74
CA TYR A 199 -11.64 -9.83 19.18
C TYR A 199 -10.61 -10.06 20.30
N LYS A 200 -10.05 -11.26 20.40
CA LYS A 200 -8.94 -11.52 21.31
C LYS A 200 -7.61 -11.17 20.63
N PRO A 201 -6.65 -10.57 21.36
CA PRO A 201 -5.34 -10.24 20.81
C PRO A 201 -4.64 -11.45 20.18
N THR A 202 -4.16 -11.31 18.95
CA THR A 202 -3.24 -12.27 18.32
C THR A 202 -1.79 -11.95 18.71
N PRO A 203 -0.80 -12.80 18.39
CA PRO A 203 0.61 -12.48 18.63
C PRO A 203 1.06 -11.14 18.02
N ALA A 204 0.48 -10.75 16.88
CA ALA A 204 0.80 -9.49 16.18
C ALA A 204 0.33 -8.23 16.95
N TYR A 205 -0.64 -8.36 17.86
CA TYR A 205 -1.08 -7.25 18.73
C TYR A 205 0.08 -6.64 19.54
N GLN A 206 0.99 -7.48 20.03
CA GLN A 206 2.11 -7.03 20.85
C GLN A 206 3.07 -6.09 20.09
N VAL A 207 3.15 -6.24 18.77
CA VAL A 207 3.98 -5.38 17.91
C VAL A 207 3.43 -3.96 17.87
N ILE A 208 2.11 -3.81 17.72
CA ILE A 208 1.47 -2.49 17.65
C ILE A 208 1.43 -1.86 19.04
N LYS A 209 1.18 -2.67 20.08
CA LYS A 209 1.17 -2.18 21.46
C LYS A 209 2.52 -1.60 21.88
N SER A 210 3.64 -2.24 21.54
CA SER A 210 4.98 -1.82 21.99
C SER A 210 5.47 -0.49 21.41
N VAL A 211 4.79 0.05 20.40
CA VAL A 211 5.12 1.37 19.81
C VAL A 211 4.19 2.49 20.26
N ILE A 212 3.13 2.16 20.99
CA ILE A 212 2.16 3.13 21.54
C ILE A 212 2.37 3.34 23.05
N ASP A 213 2.81 2.30 23.76
CA ASP A 213 3.19 2.34 25.18
C ASP A 213 4.55 2.99 25.41
#